data_AF-A0A9D1E002-F1
#
_entry.id   AF-A0A9D1E002-F1
#
_cell.length_a   1.000
_cell.length_b   1.000
_cell.length_c   1.000
_cell.angle_alpha   90.00
_cell.angle_beta   90.00
_cell.angle_gamma   90.00
#
_symmetry.space_group_name_H-M   'P 1'
#
loop_
_entity.id
_entity.type
_entity.pdbx_description
1 polymer ?
#
loop_
_entity_poly.entity_id
_entity_poly.type
_entity_poly.pdbx_seq_one_letter_code
_entity_poly.pdbx_strand_id
1 'polypeptide(L)'
;MAQKQDGKKKNAPKNRKKAMREGYLSFDIDEVKRLSESDSPNAEAYGYLYQAVTTQAGTAKGIDDAYPETAEETARMLELLNMAKKALVDKDDQYFKFCTVDLEMILDWSSTRHWNFQWQVILGVILTVAFLSWRVDQKQESVENRQENVAAVENWEETDTVLNWDTTPEDLYSPAGFVKYANLSAKNYKLLSLYEQKSYYASAVEAADEYAARADTAQSRDVRKSLEERRDESLAHAKECRKEFDRINKMDFKDIKKMALDEYGSWLKSAKAEKRAVRAWNIFFIILIPVYIFAERPYGYTITRTRAESSTLRGISKFTYALSAMMMGSAASISWIQTVRKYSDGHTERSYDAGTNAPVMIMKACLYIAAFALVCIVSCILMLYMTIQGLRRNYNWAPLLAKAKVAASSAASKAKKEGK
;
A
#
# COMPACT_ATOMS: atom_id res chain seq x y z
N MET A 1 -12.93 -13.55 24.78
CA MET A 1 -12.46 -14.85 25.31
C MET A 1 -11.21 -14.59 26.13
N ALA A 2 -11.30 -14.77 27.45
CA ALA A 2 -10.20 -14.54 28.38
C ALA A 2 -9.18 -15.68 28.25
N GLN A 3 -7.97 -15.39 27.76
CA GLN A 3 -6.85 -16.30 27.90
C GLN A 3 -6.26 -16.12 29.30
N LYS A 4 -6.47 -17.14 30.15
CA LYS A 4 -5.59 -17.41 31.31
C LYS A 4 -4.16 -17.49 30.78
N GLN A 5 -3.30 -16.56 31.17
CA GLN A 5 -1.86 -16.69 30.99
C GLN A 5 -1.31 -17.47 32.19
N ASP A 6 -0.80 -18.66 31.92
CA ASP A 6 -0.07 -19.50 32.86
C ASP A 6 1.10 -18.71 33.48
N GLY A 7 1.21 -18.80 34.81
CA GLY A 7 2.28 -18.22 35.63
C GLY A 7 3.65 -18.89 35.45
N LYS A 8 4.14 -19.05 34.22
CA LYS A 8 5.56 -19.31 33.97
C LYS A 8 6.30 -17.97 34.01
N LYS A 9 7.21 -17.79 34.99
CA LYS A 9 8.18 -16.68 35.00
C LYS A 9 8.80 -16.57 33.60
N LYS A 10 8.49 -15.49 32.87
CA LYS A 10 9.08 -15.22 31.56
C LYS A 10 10.60 -15.18 31.75
N ASN A 11 11.34 -15.96 30.96
CA ASN A 11 12.81 -15.93 30.99
C ASN A 11 13.29 -14.48 30.80
N ALA A 12 14.20 -14.03 31.66
CA ALA A 12 14.76 -12.69 31.62
C ALA A 12 15.29 -12.38 30.20
N PRO A 13 14.85 -11.29 29.55
CA PRO A 13 15.33 -10.94 28.23
C PRO A 13 16.82 -10.62 28.25
N LYS A 14 17.59 -11.15 27.29
CA LYS A 14 19.04 -10.91 27.17
C LYS A 14 19.45 -9.44 26.98
N ASN A 15 18.49 -8.55 26.67
CA ASN A 15 18.75 -7.13 26.42
C ASN A 15 17.79 -6.29 27.26
N ARG A 16 18.35 -5.36 28.04
CA ARG A 16 17.60 -4.44 28.92
C ARG A 16 16.55 -3.58 28.18
N LYS A 17 16.84 -3.10 26.96
CA LYS A 17 15.84 -2.38 26.14
C LYS A 17 14.68 -3.27 25.71
N LYS A 18 14.96 -4.57 25.49
CA LYS A 18 13.93 -5.55 25.15
C LYS A 18 13.09 -5.87 26.38
N ALA A 19 13.71 -6.03 27.55
CA ALA A 19 13.02 -6.20 28.83
C ALA A 19 12.00 -5.08 29.10
N MET A 20 12.42 -3.81 28.97
CA MET A 20 11.54 -2.67 29.16
C MET A 20 10.37 -2.63 28.16
N ARG A 21 10.64 -2.92 26.87
CA ARG A 21 9.60 -2.98 25.84
C ARG A 21 8.59 -4.10 26.08
N GLU A 22 9.04 -5.22 26.63
CA GLU A 22 8.22 -6.40 26.92
C GLU A 22 7.50 -6.30 28.28
N GLY A 23 7.82 -5.28 29.09
CA GLY A 23 7.23 -5.07 30.41
C GLY A 23 7.78 -6.01 31.46
N TYR A 24 9.02 -6.46 31.31
CA TYR A 24 9.65 -7.35 32.27
C TYR A 24 9.98 -6.60 33.56
N LEU A 25 9.61 -7.19 34.70
CA LEU A 25 9.96 -6.75 36.04
C LEU A 25 10.98 -7.73 36.62
N SER A 26 12.05 -7.21 37.23
CA SER A 26 13.15 -8.05 37.71
C SER A 26 12.96 -8.56 39.15
N PHE A 27 12.00 -8.01 39.89
CA PHE A 27 11.62 -8.42 41.24
C PHE A 27 10.22 -8.99 41.31
N ASP A 28 9.91 -9.64 42.43
CA ASP A 28 8.68 -10.39 42.66
C ASP A 28 7.65 -9.51 43.40
N ILE A 29 6.50 -9.24 42.77
CA ILE A 29 5.46 -8.37 43.34
C ILE A 29 4.86 -9.01 44.60
N ASP A 30 4.72 -10.34 44.62
CA ASP A 30 4.16 -11.05 45.77
C ASP A 30 5.08 -10.97 46.99
N GLU A 31 6.40 -10.91 46.76
CA GLU A 31 7.38 -10.72 47.82
C GLU A 31 7.33 -9.29 48.38
N VAL A 32 7.21 -8.28 47.51
CA VAL A 32 7.02 -6.88 47.92
C VAL A 32 5.73 -6.72 48.74
N LYS A 33 4.65 -7.39 48.34
CA LYS A 33 3.39 -7.43 49.09
C LYS A 33 3.58 -8.07 50.47
N ARG A 34 4.21 -9.25 50.51
CA ARG A 34 4.48 -9.97 51.77
C ARG A 34 5.29 -9.12 52.75
N LEU A 35 6.31 -8.41 52.27
CA LEU A 35 7.12 -7.53 53.10
C LEU A 35 6.36 -6.27 53.55
N SER A 36 5.40 -5.78 52.75
CA SER A 36 4.53 -4.68 53.16
C SER A 36 3.53 -5.04 54.27
N GLU A 37 3.14 -6.32 54.36
CA GLU A 37 2.21 -6.85 55.36
C GLU A 37 2.94 -7.48 56.57
N SER A 38 4.27 -7.41 56.59
CA SER A 38 5.10 -7.98 57.65
C SER A 38 5.32 -7.02 58.82
N ASP A 39 5.78 -7.53 59.96
CA ASP A 39 6.21 -6.71 61.10
C ASP A 39 7.63 -6.11 60.91
N SER A 40 8.12 -6.05 59.66
CA SER A 40 9.42 -5.47 59.34
C SER A 40 9.44 -3.96 59.66
N PRO A 41 10.56 -3.41 60.14
CA PRO A 41 10.73 -1.96 60.29
C PRO A 41 10.54 -1.20 58.96
N ASN A 42 10.68 -1.88 57.82
CA ASN A 42 10.48 -1.31 56.48
C ASN A 42 9.07 -1.56 55.90
N ALA A 43 8.13 -2.12 56.65
CA ALA A 43 6.80 -2.49 56.13
C ALA A 43 6.07 -1.32 55.46
N GLU A 44 6.13 -0.12 56.05
CA GLU A 44 5.55 1.11 55.47
C GLU A 44 6.22 1.48 54.13
N ALA A 45 7.55 1.39 54.05
CA ALA A 45 8.30 1.63 52.83
C ALA A 45 7.93 0.62 51.71
N TYR A 46 7.79 -0.66 52.06
CA TYR A 46 7.29 -1.69 51.14
C TYR A 46 5.82 -1.46 50.76
N GLY A 47 5.00 -0.89 51.65
CA GLY A 47 3.61 -0.54 51.36
C GLY A 47 3.49 0.52 50.25
N TYR A 48 4.28 1.59 50.32
CA TYR A 48 4.36 2.58 49.25
C TYR A 48 4.95 2.00 47.95
N LEU A 49 5.95 1.12 48.05
CA LEU A 49 6.54 0.43 46.91
C LEU A 49 5.52 -0.49 46.21
N TYR A 50 4.74 -1.23 46.99
CA TYR A 50 3.65 -2.08 46.50
C TYR A 50 2.57 -1.25 45.81
N GLN A 51 2.17 -0.11 46.38
CA GLN A 51 1.25 0.83 45.74
C GLN A 51 1.81 1.39 44.43
N ALA A 52 3.12 1.64 44.34
CA ALA A 52 3.77 2.11 43.12
C ALA A 52 3.69 1.07 42.00
N VAL A 53 3.85 -0.23 42.30
CA VAL A 53 3.73 -1.30 41.28
C VAL A 53 2.29 -1.72 40.98
N THR A 54 1.33 -1.31 41.80
CA THR A 54 -0.10 -1.65 41.67
C THR A 54 -1.00 -0.44 41.38
N THR A 55 -0.45 0.69 40.97
CA THR A 55 -1.19 1.97 40.88
C THR A 55 -2.33 1.99 39.85
N GLN A 56 -2.51 0.92 39.07
CA GLN A 56 -3.74 0.67 38.31
C GLN A 56 -4.81 0.01 39.20
N ALA A 57 -5.83 0.77 39.56
CA ALA A 57 -6.89 0.32 40.46
C ALA A 57 -7.64 -0.92 39.92
N GLY A 58 -7.69 -2.00 40.71
CA GLY A 58 -8.71 -3.04 40.58
C GLY A 58 -8.39 -4.27 39.73
N THR A 59 -7.13 -4.54 39.41
CA THR A 59 -6.78 -5.75 38.65
C THR A 59 -5.64 -6.52 39.32
N ALA A 60 -5.87 -7.79 39.62
CA ALA A 60 -4.80 -8.74 39.94
C ALA A 60 -3.96 -8.89 38.67
N LYS A 61 -2.78 -8.27 38.66
CA LYS A 61 -2.02 -8.02 37.44
C LYS A 61 -0.68 -8.72 37.47
N GLY A 62 -0.32 -9.34 36.34
CA GLY A 62 0.95 -10.03 36.15
C GLY A 62 2.10 -9.05 35.91
N ILE A 63 3.28 -9.59 35.59
CA ILE A 63 4.52 -8.81 35.36
C ILE A 63 4.33 -7.66 34.33
N ASP A 64 3.43 -7.82 33.35
CA ASP A 64 3.28 -6.91 32.19
C ASP A 64 2.64 -5.54 32.54
N ASP A 65 2.13 -5.40 33.75
CA ASP A 65 1.22 -4.36 34.21
C ASP A 65 1.83 -3.37 35.23
N ALA A 66 3.06 -3.63 35.68
CA ALA A 66 3.78 -2.76 36.60
C ALA A 66 4.33 -1.49 35.92
N TYR A 67 4.24 -1.39 34.59
CA TYR A 67 4.73 -0.25 33.82
C TYR A 67 3.62 0.79 33.65
N PRO A 68 3.88 2.09 33.85
CA PRO A 68 2.87 3.11 33.63
C PRO A 68 2.50 3.23 32.14
N GLU A 69 1.23 3.53 31.86
CA GLU A 69 0.66 3.69 30.52
C GLU A 69 0.38 5.15 30.16
N THR A 70 0.39 6.04 31.16
CA THR A 70 0.15 7.48 30.99
C THR A 70 1.21 8.32 31.70
N ALA A 71 1.29 9.60 31.33
CA ALA A 71 2.17 10.56 32.00
C ALA A 71 1.75 10.79 33.47
N GLU A 72 0.44 10.77 33.75
CA GLU A 72 -0.12 10.92 35.10
C GLU A 72 0.22 9.71 35.98
N GLU A 73 0.09 8.50 35.45
CA GLU A 73 0.51 7.27 36.15
C GLU A 73 2.02 7.28 36.40
N THR A 74 2.82 7.71 35.43
CA THR A 74 4.29 7.84 35.59
C THR A 74 4.63 8.81 36.73
N ALA A 75 3.94 9.95 36.81
CA ALA A 75 4.15 10.94 37.87
C ALA A 75 3.71 10.41 39.25
N ARG A 76 2.55 9.75 39.33
CA ARG A 76 2.03 9.16 40.57
C ARG A 76 2.93 8.04 41.10
N MET A 77 3.42 7.18 40.21
CA MET A 77 4.34 6.10 40.57
C MET A 77 5.68 6.66 41.07
N LEU A 78 6.18 7.75 40.48
CA LEU A 78 7.38 8.45 40.96
C LEU A 78 7.16 9.08 42.35
N GLU A 79 5.99 9.65 42.61
CA GLU A 79 5.64 10.19 43.92
C GLU A 79 5.62 9.10 45.00
N LEU A 80 4.96 7.97 44.72
CA LEU A 80 4.91 6.81 45.63
C LEU A 80 6.30 6.22 45.89
N LEU A 81 7.15 6.16 44.86
CA LEU A 81 8.54 5.71 45.02
C LEU A 81 9.35 6.66 45.93
N ASN A 82 9.13 7.96 45.81
CA ASN A 82 9.76 8.95 46.69
C ASN A 82 9.23 8.86 48.13
N MET A 83 7.96 8.56 48.33
CA MET A 83 7.39 8.29 49.66
C MET A 83 8.00 7.02 50.27
N ALA A 84 8.11 5.94 49.49
CA ALA A 84 8.76 4.70 49.93
C ALA A 84 10.19 4.93 50.41
N LYS A 85 10.99 5.71 49.65
CA LYS A 85 12.37 6.05 50.03
C LYS A 85 12.46 6.89 51.30
N LYS A 86 11.47 7.75 51.56
CA LYS A 86 11.42 8.57 52.78
C LYS A 86 11.00 7.77 54.01
N ALA A 87 10.12 6.78 53.83
CA ALA A 87 9.63 5.90 54.89
C ALA A 87 10.62 4.76 55.24
N LEU A 88 11.76 4.67 54.56
CA LEU A 88 12.76 3.62 54.78
C LEU A 88 13.44 3.80 56.15
N VAL A 89 13.28 2.79 57.02
CA VAL A 89 13.84 2.80 58.39
C VAL A 89 15.19 2.09 58.43
N ASP A 90 15.27 0.85 57.94
CA ASP A 90 16.52 0.11 57.79
C ASP A 90 17.14 0.40 56.42
N LYS A 91 18.28 1.10 56.46
CA LYS A 91 19.04 1.53 55.28
C LYS A 91 19.90 0.42 54.68
N ASP A 92 20.08 -0.72 55.33
CA ASP A 92 20.91 -1.81 54.82
C ASP A 92 20.14 -2.85 54.00
N ASP A 93 18.82 -2.72 53.92
CA ASP A 93 17.94 -3.56 53.11
C ASP A 93 18.32 -3.53 51.60
N GLN A 94 19.01 -4.59 51.17
CA GLN A 94 19.48 -4.74 49.80
C GLN A 94 18.34 -5.05 48.82
N TYR A 95 17.29 -5.71 49.28
CA TYR A 95 16.15 -6.05 48.42
C TYR A 95 15.34 -4.79 48.10
N PHE A 96 15.09 -3.94 49.10
CA PHE A 96 14.44 -2.65 48.89
C PHE A 96 15.23 -1.75 47.93
N LYS A 97 16.56 -1.67 48.11
CA LYS A 97 17.45 -0.93 47.19
C LYS A 97 17.36 -1.46 45.77
N PHE A 98 17.37 -2.78 45.59
CA PHE A 98 17.22 -3.41 44.28
C PHE A 98 15.90 -3.05 43.61
N CYS A 99 14.78 -3.20 44.30
CA CYS A 99 13.44 -2.90 43.77
C CYS A 99 13.29 -1.42 43.41
N THR A 100 13.79 -0.51 44.26
CA THR A 100 13.73 0.93 43.98
C THR A 100 14.57 1.33 42.78
N VAL A 101 15.78 0.79 42.63
CA VAL A 101 16.62 1.04 41.43
C VAL A 101 15.95 0.53 40.16
N ASP A 102 15.35 -0.66 40.18
CA ASP A 102 14.64 -1.19 39.01
C ASP A 102 13.43 -0.33 38.64
N LEU A 103 12.66 0.15 39.63
CA LEU A 103 11.54 1.06 39.40
C LEU A 103 11.97 2.43 38.86
N GLU A 104 13.08 3.00 39.35
CA GLU A 104 13.62 4.24 38.80
C GLU A 104 14.01 4.07 37.33
N MET A 105 14.57 2.93 36.97
CA MET A 105 14.89 2.62 35.57
C MET A 105 13.63 2.50 34.70
N ILE A 106 12.55 1.91 35.23
CA ILE A 106 11.25 1.81 34.55
C ILE A 106 10.64 3.20 34.35
N LEU A 107 10.70 4.07 35.36
CA LEU A 107 10.18 5.44 35.30
C LEU A 107 10.99 6.33 34.34
N ASP A 108 12.32 6.24 34.38
CA ASP A 108 13.20 6.92 33.42
C ASP A 108 12.91 6.46 31.99
N TRP A 109 12.78 5.15 31.77
CA TRP A 109 12.39 4.63 30.46
C TRP A 109 11.01 5.11 30.02
N SER A 110 10.03 5.11 30.94
CA SER A 110 8.64 5.47 30.63
C SER A 110 8.50 6.94 30.26
N SER A 111 9.22 7.82 30.96
CA SER A 111 9.20 9.28 30.76
C SER A 111 10.06 9.76 29.59
N THR A 112 10.94 8.91 29.05
CA THR A 112 11.81 9.26 27.91
C THR A 112 11.22 8.83 26.56
N ARG A 113 11.62 9.52 25.49
CA ARG A 113 11.20 9.21 24.11
C ARG A 113 12.15 8.21 23.45
N HIS A 114 11.59 7.20 22.78
CA HIS A 114 12.35 6.13 22.15
C HIS A 114 12.04 6.01 20.66
N TRP A 115 13.06 5.71 19.84
CA TRP A 115 12.85 5.34 18.44
C TRP A 115 12.29 3.92 18.35
N ASN A 116 11.12 3.76 17.73
CA ASN A 116 10.43 2.47 17.63
C ASN A 116 10.09 2.04 16.18
N PHE A 117 10.57 2.79 15.18
CA PHE A 117 10.33 2.48 13.78
C PHE A 117 10.94 1.14 13.33
N GLN A 118 10.39 0.58 12.26
CA GLN A 118 10.81 -0.70 11.69
C GLN A 118 11.57 -0.50 10.38
N TRP A 119 12.85 -0.87 10.37
CA TRP A 119 13.69 -0.77 9.16
C TRP A 119 13.14 -1.53 7.96
N GLN A 120 12.56 -2.71 8.18
CA GLN A 120 11.97 -3.52 7.10
C GLN A 120 10.83 -2.77 6.38
N VAL A 121 9.99 -2.05 7.13
CA VAL A 121 8.90 -1.23 6.58
C VAL A 121 9.47 -0.06 5.76
N ILE A 122 10.52 0.60 6.27
CA ILE A 122 11.21 1.68 5.53
C ILE A 122 11.77 1.15 4.22
N LEU A 123 12.49 0.02 4.25
CA LEU A 123 13.07 -0.59 3.05
C LEU A 123 12.00 -0.97 2.02
N GLY A 124 10.87 -1.54 2.45
CA GLY A 124 9.76 -1.85 1.54
C GLY A 124 9.13 -0.62 0.88
N VAL A 125 9.05 0.51 1.59
CA VAL A 125 8.58 1.77 1.00
C VAL A 125 9.64 2.39 0.08
N ILE A 126 10.93 2.27 0.39
CA ILE A 126 12.02 2.70 -0.53
C ILE A 126 11.94 1.91 -1.85
N LEU A 127 11.70 0.60 -1.79
CA LEU A 127 11.48 -0.21 -3.00
C LEU A 127 10.26 0.27 -3.80
N THR A 128 9.18 0.66 -3.10
CA THR A 128 7.99 1.24 -3.74
C THR A 128 8.33 2.57 -4.42
N VAL A 129 9.10 3.45 -3.77
CA VAL A 129 9.57 4.73 -4.34
C VAL A 129 10.43 4.49 -5.58
N ALA A 130 11.36 3.53 -5.54
CA ALA A 130 12.17 3.18 -6.69
C ALA A 130 11.31 2.68 -7.86
N PHE A 131 10.34 1.80 -7.59
CA PHE A 131 9.41 1.30 -8.59
C PHE A 131 8.52 2.41 -9.18
N LEU A 132 7.98 3.28 -8.33
CA LEU A 132 7.16 4.41 -8.78
C LEU A 132 8.00 5.41 -9.59
N SER A 133 9.26 5.63 -9.22
CA SER A 133 10.18 6.48 -9.99
C SER A 133 10.40 5.92 -11.39
N TRP A 134 10.72 4.63 -11.51
CA TRP A 134 10.80 3.97 -12.81
C TRP A 134 9.48 4.06 -13.60
N ARG A 135 8.33 3.91 -12.93
CA ARG A 135 7.01 4.11 -13.56
C ARG A 135 6.77 5.55 -14.03
N VAL A 136 7.28 6.57 -13.34
CA VAL A 136 7.20 7.96 -13.79
C VAL A 136 7.97 8.14 -15.10
N ASP A 137 9.15 7.54 -15.21
CA ASP A 137 9.97 7.62 -16.42
C ASP A 137 9.28 6.93 -17.61
N GLN A 138 8.75 5.72 -17.39
CA GLN A 138 7.95 5.00 -18.40
C GLN A 138 6.70 5.79 -18.83
N LYS A 139 6.05 6.50 -17.89
CA LYS A 139 4.91 7.36 -18.21
C LYS A 139 5.34 8.65 -18.90
N GLN A 140 6.58 9.11 -18.70
CA GLN A 140 7.11 10.28 -19.42
C GLN A 140 7.32 9.95 -20.89
N GLU A 141 7.94 8.82 -21.21
CA GLU A 141 8.09 8.34 -22.58
C GLU A 141 6.72 8.22 -23.29
N SER A 142 5.72 7.69 -22.57
CA SER A 142 4.35 7.61 -23.08
C SER A 142 3.67 8.98 -23.32
N VAL A 143 4.05 10.02 -22.57
CA VAL A 143 3.58 11.40 -22.79
C VAL A 143 4.27 12.00 -24.01
N GLU A 144 5.59 11.78 -24.16
CA GLU A 144 6.39 12.25 -25.29
C GLU A 144 5.88 11.64 -26.60
N ASN A 145 5.74 10.31 -26.68
CA ASN A 145 5.19 9.63 -27.87
C ASN A 145 3.80 10.15 -28.26
N ARG A 146 2.93 10.45 -27.28
CA ARG A 146 1.60 11.01 -27.57
C ARG A 146 1.65 12.47 -27.98
N GLN A 147 2.61 13.23 -27.46
CA GLN A 147 2.82 14.61 -27.86
C GLN A 147 3.37 14.68 -29.29
N GLU A 148 4.24 13.76 -29.69
CA GLU A 148 4.70 13.58 -31.06
C GLU A 148 3.53 13.26 -32.00
N ASN A 149 2.60 12.39 -31.59
CA ASN A 149 1.40 12.11 -32.39
C ASN A 149 0.53 13.35 -32.60
N VAL A 150 0.30 14.16 -31.56
CA VAL A 150 -0.45 15.42 -31.70
C VAL A 150 0.28 16.37 -32.64
N ALA A 151 1.60 16.53 -32.49
CA ALA A 151 2.40 17.38 -33.36
C ALA A 151 2.40 16.88 -34.83
N ALA A 152 2.41 15.57 -35.05
CA ALA A 152 2.31 14.99 -36.39
C ALA A 152 0.96 15.36 -37.04
N VAL A 153 -0.14 15.25 -36.29
CA VAL A 153 -1.48 15.61 -36.77
C VAL A 153 -1.60 17.11 -37.04
N GLU A 154 -1.06 17.96 -36.17
CA GLU A 154 -1.01 19.42 -36.37
C GLU A 154 -0.31 19.79 -37.68
N ASN A 155 0.72 19.03 -38.07
CA ASN A 155 1.52 19.25 -39.27
C ASN A 155 1.06 18.45 -40.51
N TRP A 156 -0.10 17.80 -40.48
CA TRP A 156 -0.62 17.13 -41.67
C TRP A 156 -0.81 18.11 -42.84
N GLU A 157 -0.27 17.72 -44.00
CA GLU A 157 -0.51 18.39 -45.27
C GLU A 157 -1.96 18.17 -45.72
N GLU A 158 -2.55 19.18 -46.32
CA GLU A 158 -3.90 19.08 -46.89
C GLU A 158 -3.87 18.05 -48.03
N THR A 159 -4.62 16.97 -47.87
CA THR A 159 -4.66 15.87 -48.82
C THR A 159 -6.11 15.54 -49.15
N ASP A 160 -6.39 15.06 -50.36
CA ASP A 160 -7.69 14.48 -50.68
C ASP A 160 -7.90 13.20 -49.83
N THR A 161 -9.02 13.17 -49.12
CA THR A 161 -9.40 12.12 -48.16
C THR A 161 -10.58 11.28 -48.64
N VAL A 162 -10.98 11.37 -49.91
CA VAL A 162 -12.07 10.55 -50.44
C VAL A 162 -11.63 9.08 -50.52
N LEU A 163 -12.34 8.21 -49.80
CA LEU A 163 -12.15 6.75 -49.80
C LEU A 163 -13.48 6.09 -50.19
N ASN A 164 -13.46 5.18 -51.16
CA ASN A 164 -14.67 4.46 -51.59
C ASN A 164 -14.88 3.21 -50.71
N TRP A 165 -16.14 2.97 -50.30
CA TRP A 165 -16.58 1.83 -49.47
C TRP A 165 -16.10 0.50 -50.05
N ASP A 166 -16.18 0.31 -51.37
CA ASP A 166 -15.84 -0.95 -52.05
C ASP A 166 -14.33 -1.16 -52.21
N THR A 167 -13.53 -0.10 -52.15
CA THR A 167 -12.06 -0.17 -52.26
C THR A 167 -11.35 -0.20 -50.90
N THR A 168 -12.10 0.01 -49.82
CA THR A 168 -11.58 0.00 -48.45
C THR A 168 -11.41 -1.46 -48.02
N PRO A 169 -10.17 -1.96 -47.83
CA PRO A 169 -9.91 -3.37 -47.54
C PRO A 169 -10.71 -3.86 -46.33
N GLU A 170 -11.35 -5.01 -46.47
CA GLU A 170 -12.08 -5.67 -45.38
C GLU A 170 -11.14 -6.43 -44.44
N ASP A 171 -10.00 -6.90 -44.96
CA ASP A 171 -9.00 -7.67 -44.23
C ASP A 171 -7.62 -7.00 -44.27
N LEU A 172 -7.35 -6.19 -43.25
CA LEU A 172 -5.98 -6.04 -42.76
C LEU A 172 -5.91 -6.83 -41.46
N TYR A 173 -5.04 -7.83 -41.46
CA TYR A 173 -4.85 -8.93 -40.49
C TYR A 173 -4.74 -8.52 -38.99
N SER A 174 -4.84 -7.24 -38.64
CA SER A 174 -4.92 -6.71 -37.28
C SER A 174 -5.14 -5.18 -37.29
N PRO A 175 -6.24 -4.65 -36.71
CA PRO A 175 -6.39 -3.20 -36.46
C PRO A 175 -5.18 -2.62 -35.69
N ALA A 176 -4.58 -3.40 -34.79
CA ALA A 176 -3.43 -2.97 -33.99
C ALA A 176 -2.16 -2.72 -34.83
N GLY A 177 -2.01 -3.38 -35.98
CA GLY A 177 -0.93 -3.10 -36.93
C GLY A 177 -1.10 -1.77 -37.67
N PHE A 178 -2.35 -1.37 -37.92
CA PHE A 178 -2.68 -0.16 -38.68
C PHE A 178 -2.69 1.11 -37.81
N VAL A 179 -3.02 0.99 -36.52
CA VAL A 179 -2.95 2.08 -35.53
C VAL A 179 -1.59 2.79 -35.51
N LYS A 180 -0.50 2.04 -35.76
CA LYS A 180 0.87 2.58 -35.80
C LYS A 180 1.09 3.63 -36.89
N TYR A 181 0.28 3.61 -37.95
CA TYR A 181 0.44 4.47 -39.13
C TYR A 181 -0.65 5.54 -39.26
N ALA A 182 -1.66 5.52 -38.38
CA ALA A 182 -2.82 6.40 -38.44
C ALA A 182 -2.45 7.88 -38.21
N ASN A 183 -1.48 8.15 -37.33
CA ASN A 183 -0.98 9.49 -37.03
C ASN A 183 -0.15 10.11 -38.19
N LEU A 184 0.21 9.34 -39.22
CA LEU A 184 1.10 9.81 -40.30
C LEU A 184 0.40 10.66 -41.36
N SER A 185 -0.91 10.51 -41.55
CA SER A 185 -1.67 11.32 -42.50
C SER A 185 -3.18 11.29 -42.23
N ALA A 186 -3.89 12.32 -42.67
CA ALA A 186 -5.35 12.39 -42.61
C ALA A 186 -6.02 11.22 -43.34
N LYS A 187 -5.44 10.76 -44.45
CA LYS A 187 -5.93 9.59 -45.20
C LYS A 187 -5.82 8.30 -44.37
N ASN A 188 -4.69 8.07 -43.72
CA ASN A 188 -4.50 6.87 -42.91
C ASN A 188 -5.41 6.87 -41.68
N TYR A 189 -5.57 8.02 -41.04
CA TYR A 189 -6.49 8.16 -39.91
C TYR A 189 -7.94 7.89 -40.33
N LYS A 190 -8.42 8.53 -41.41
CA LYS A 190 -9.77 8.28 -41.94
C LYS A 190 -9.95 6.81 -42.32
N LEU A 191 -8.96 6.20 -42.97
CA LEU A 191 -9.00 4.78 -43.33
C LEU A 191 -9.11 3.88 -42.09
N LEU A 192 -8.34 4.16 -41.03
CA LEU A 192 -8.46 3.44 -39.76
C LEU A 192 -9.87 3.57 -39.17
N SER A 193 -10.38 4.81 -39.04
CA SER A 193 -11.69 5.05 -38.43
C SER A 193 -12.81 4.36 -39.21
N LEU A 194 -12.76 4.38 -40.55
CA LEU A 194 -13.71 3.69 -41.42
C LEU A 194 -13.61 2.16 -41.27
N TYR A 195 -12.38 1.63 -41.17
CA TYR A 195 -12.13 0.21 -40.95
C TYR A 195 -12.67 -0.27 -39.60
N GLU A 196 -12.46 0.49 -38.52
CA GLU A 196 -13.00 0.17 -37.20
C GLU A 196 -14.53 0.05 -37.24
N GLN A 197 -15.22 0.97 -37.92
CA GLN A 197 -16.67 0.88 -38.08
C GLN A 197 -17.12 -0.35 -38.89
N LYS A 198 -16.38 -0.73 -39.94
CA LYS A 198 -16.66 -1.96 -40.70
C LYS A 198 -16.45 -3.22 -39.84
N SER A 199 -15.38 -3.26 -39.06
CA SER A 199 -15.08 -4.39 -38.17
C SER A 199 -16.15 -4.54 -37.08
N TYR A 200 -16.53 -3.44 -36.41
CA TYR A 200 -17.60 -3.46 -35.42
C TYR A 200 -18.95 -3.84 -36.00
N TYR A 201 -19.27 -3.37 -37.22
CA TYR A 201 -20.46 -3.79 -37.94
C TYR A 201 -20.47 -5.31 -38.16
N ALA A 202 -19.40 -5.88 -38.70
CA ALA A 202 -19.32 -7.31 -38.99
C ALA A 202 -19.46 -8.15 -37.71
N SER A 203 -18.73 -7.81 -36.65
CA SER A 203 -18.83 -8.50 -35.36
C SER A 203 -20.22 -8.37 -34.72
N ALA A 204 -20.89 -7.23 -34.87
CA ALA A 204 -22.24 -7.04 -34.34
C ALA A 204 -23.28 -7.88 -35.10
N VAL A 205 -23.15 -7.99 -36.44
CA VAL A 205 -24.01 -8.86 -37.25
C VAL A 205 -23.80 -10.33 -36.90
N GLU A 206 -22.55 -10.78 -36.81
CA GLU A 206 -22.21 -12.16 -36.40
C GLU A 206 -22.77 -12.49 -35.00
N ALA A 207 -22.60 -11.59 -34.03
CA ALA A 207 -23.16 -11.76 -32.70
C ALA A 207 -24.70 -11.83 -32.72
N ALA A 208 -25.36 -11.03 -33.55
CA ALA A 208 -26.82 -11.08 -33.70
C ALA A 208 -27.27 -12.43 -34.26
N ASP A 209 -26.59 -12.95 -35.29
CA ASP A 209 -26.88 -14.26 -35.89
C ASP A 209 -26.65 -15.38 -34.88
N GLU A 210 -25.58 -15.32 -34.08
CA GLU A 210 -25.35 -16.26 -32.99
C GLU A 210 -26.46 -16.22 -31.93
N TYR A 211 -26.88 -15.03 -31.51
CA TYR A 211 -27.95 -14.89 -30.52
C TYR A 211 -29.28 -15.38 -31.06
N ALA A 212 -29.57 -15.17 -32.34
CA ALA A 212 -30.75 -15.71 -33.01
C ALA A 212 -30.74 -17.26 -33.01
N ALA A 213 -29.63 -17.88 -33.44
CA ALA A 213 -29.50 -19.33 -33.45
C ALA A 213 -29.60 -19.96 -32.03
N ARG A 214 -29.06 -19.28 -31.01
CA ARG A 214 -29.19 -19.70 -29.61
C ARG A 214 -30.61 -19.51 -29.08
N ALA A 215 -31.32 -18.47 -29.52
CA ALA A 215 -32.71 -18.25 -29.12
C ALA A 215 -33.65 -19.33 -29.70
N ASP A 216 -33.39 -19.77 -30.94
CA ASP A 216 -34.18 -20.81 -31.61
C ASP A 216 -34.05 -22.18 -30.94
N THR A 217 -32.91 -22.44 -30.29
CA THR A 217 -32.62 -23.70 -29.57
C THR A 217 -32.86 -23.60 -28.06
N ALA A 218 -33.31 -22.45 -27.55
CA ALA A 218 -33.51 -22.22 -26.12
C ALA A 218 -34.75 -22.97 -25.59
N GLN A 219 -34.55 -23.76 -24.52
CA GLN A 219 -35.62 -24.54 -23.89
C GLN A 219 -36.50 -23.71 -22.93
N SER A 220 -36.00 -22.59 -22.42
CA SER A 220 -36.73 -21.70 -21.51
C SER A 220 -37.17 -20.43 -22.22
N ARG A 221 -38.41 -20.01 -21.97
CA ARG A 221 -38.99 -18.77 -22.50
C ARG A 221 -38.21 -17.53 -22.06
N ASP A 222 -37.72 -17.50 -20.83
CA ASP A 222 -36.97 -16.35 -20.30
C ASP A 222 -35.59 -16.24 -20.93
N VAL A 223 -34.93 -17.39 -21.17
CA VAL A 223 -33.64 -17.45 -21.87
C VAL A 223 -33.79 -17.02 -23.32
N ARG A 224 -34.84 -17.49 -24.01
CA ARG A 224 -35.16 -17.08 -25.37
C ARG A 224 -35.37 -15.56 -25.46
N LYS A 225 -36.18 -14.99 -24.56
CA LYS A 225 -36.44 -13.55 -24.54
C LYS A 225 -35.15 -12.74 -24.33
N SER A 226 -34.29 -13.15 -23.39
CA SER A 226 -33.02 -12.47 -23.14
C SER A 226 -32.07 -12.52 -24.35
N LEU A 227 -32.05 -13.63 -25.09
CA LEU A 227 -31.25 -13.76 -26.30
C LEU A 227 -31.80 -12.92 -27.45
N GLU A 228 -33.13 -12.86 -27.59
CA GLU A 228 -33.79 -11.97 -28.57
C GLU A 228 -33.49 -10.48 -28.27
N GLU A 229 -33.50 -10.07 -27.00
CA GLU A 229 -33.09 -8.72 -26.58
C GLU A 229 -31.64 -8.42 -26.98
N ARG A 230 -30.68 -9.33 -26.68
CA ARG A 230 -29.27 -9.16 -27.07
C ARG A 230 -29.05 -9.14 -28.58
N ARG A 231 -29.81 -9.94 -29.33
CA ARG A 231 -29.82 -9.88 -30.80
C ARG A 231 -30.22 -8.50 -31.28
N ASP A 232 -31.31 -7.96 -30.75
CA ASP A 232 -31.83 -6.65 -31.16
C ASP A 232 -30.88 -5.52 -30.78
N GLU A 233 -30.22 -5.61 -29.63
CA GLU A 233 -29.12 -4.70 -29.24
C GLU A 233 -27.95 -4.75 -30.23
N SER A 234 -27.50 -5.96 -30.60
CA SER A 234 -26.43 -6.13 -31.60
C SER A 234 -26.81 -5.57 -32.98
N LEU A 235 -28.04 -5.80 -33.44
CA LEU A 235 -28.55 -5.24 -34.70
C LEU A 235 -28.69 -3.71 -34.65
N ALA A 236 -29.08 -3.16 -33.50
CA ALA A 236 -29.11 -1.71 -33.29
C ALA A 236 -27.69 -1.12 -33.37
N HIS A 237 -26.71 -1.77 -32.71
CA HIS A 237 -25.32 -1.36 -32.76
C HIS A 237 -24.73 -1.43 -34.18
N ALA A 238 -25.05 -2.47 -34.96
CA ALA A 238 -24.65 -2.57 -36.36
C ALA A 238 -25.20 -1.38 -37.19
N LYS A 239 -26.46 -1.00 -36.99
CA LYS A 239 -27.04 0.19 -37.65
C LYS A 239 -26.33 1.48 -37.26
N GLU A 240 -25.92 1.63 -36.01
CA GLU A 240 -25.12 2.77 -35.55
C GLU A 240 -23.74 2.81 -36.20
N CYS A 241 -23.02 1.69 -36.24
CA CYS A 241 -21.72 1.59 -36.91
C CYS A 241 -21.80 2.00 -38.38
N ARG A 242 -22.87 1.58 -39.09
CA ARG A 242 -23.08 1.96 -40.49
C ARG A 242 -23.32 3.47 -40.64
N LYS A 243 -24.17 4.06 -39.80
CA LYS A 243 -24.42 5.51 -39.79
C LYS A 243 -23.14 6.29 -39.51
N GLU A 244 -22.33 5.80 -38.59
CA GLU A 244 -21.08 6.44 -38.18
C GLU A 244 -20.03 6.37 -39.28
N PHE A 245 -19.92 5.23 -39.97
CA PHE A 245 -19.12 5.13 -41.18
C PHE A 245 -19.54 6.18 -42.22
N ASP A 246 -20.84 6.26 -42.54
CA ASP A 246 -21.34 7.20 -43.57
C ASP A 246 -21.08 8.65 -43.16
N ARG A 247 -21.12 8.95 -41.85
CA ARG A 247 -20.78 10.25 -41.28
C ARG A 247 -19.30 10.58 -41.49
N ILE A 248 -18.40 9.68 -41.08
CA ILE A 248 -16.94 9.84 -41.20
C ILE A 248 -16.54 9.94 -42.68
N ASN A 249 -17.16 9.15 -43.55
CA ASN A 249 -16.81 9.14 -44.97
C ASN A 249 -17.10 10.50 -45.64
N LYS A 250 -18.17 11.18 -45.21
CA LYS A 250 -18.56 12.52 -45.70
C LYS A 250 -17.70 13.66 -45.15
N MET A 251 -16.88 13.42 -44.12
CA MET A 251 -16.03 14.47 -43.54
C MET A 251 -14.93 14.91 -44.49
N ASP A 252 -14.69 16.22 -44.52
CA ASP A 252 -13.58 16.83 -45.22
C ASP A 252 -12.28 16.74 -44.41
N PHE A 253 -11.17 17.21 -44.98
CA PHE A 253 -9.87 17.20 -44.32
C PHE A 253 -9.88 17.94 -42.96
N LYS A 254 -10.59 19.07 -42.87
CA LYS A 254 -10.62 19.90 -41.65
C LYS A 254 -11.36 19.17 -40.53
N ASP A 255 -12.47 18.54 -40.87
CA ASP A 255 -13.26 17.74 -39.93
C ASP A 255 -12.48 16.50 -39.45
N ILE A 256 -11.79 15.81 -40.36
CA ILE A 256 -10.94 14.65 -40.03
C ILE A 256 -9.75 15.06 -39.15
N LYS A 257 -9.07 16.16 -39.48
CA LYS A 257 -7.96 16.69 -38.68
C LYS A 257 -8.44 17.09 -37.29
N LYS A 258 -9.61 17.71 -37.16
CA LYS A 258 -10.21 18.07 -35.87
C LYS A 258 -10.54 16.82 -35.05
N MET A 259 -11.17 15.81 -35.66
CA MET A 259 -11.48 14.54 -34.99
C MET A 259 -10.21 13.88 -34.44
N ALA A 260 -9.15 13.80 -35.26
CA ALA A 260 -7.86 13.26 -34.84
C ALA A 260 -7.24 14.07 -33.69
N LEU A 261 -7.23 15.40 -33.77
CA LEU A 261 -6.70 16.26 -32.70
C LEU A 261 -7.46 16.10 -31.38
N ASP A 262 -8.79 15.97 -31.44
CA ASP A 262 -9.61 15.73 -30.24
C ASP A 262 -9.28 14.37 -29.61
N GLU A 263 -9.11 13.32 -30.40
CA GLU A 263 -8.75 11.97 -29.94
C GLU A 263 -7.33 11.91 -29.36
N TYR A 264 -6.31 12.26 -30.15
CA TYR A 264 -4.91 12.24 -29.71
C TYR A 264 -4.68 13.23 -28.56
N GLY A 265 -5.36 14.38 -28.58
CA GLY A 265 -5.33 15.36 -27.49
C GLY A 265 -5.95 14.83 -26.20
N SER A 266 -7.05 14.07 -26.28
CA SER A 266 -7.64 13.35 -25.14
C SER A 266 -6.67 12.31 -24.58
N TRP A 267 -6.04 11.51 -25.43
CA TRP A 267 -5.03 10.53 -25.00
C TRP A 267 -3.82 11.20 -24.33
N LEU A 268 -3.35 12.33 -24.85
CA LEU A 268 -2.26 13.10 -24.24
C LEU A 268 -2.66 13.65 -22.86
N LYS A 269 -3.88 14.19 -22.71
CA LYS A 269 -4.40 14.66 -21.42
C LYS A 269 -4.44 13.52 -20.39
N SER A 270 -4.97 12.37 -20.78
CA SER A 270 -5.01 11.17 -19.94
C SER A 270 -3.61 10.71 -19.53
N ALA A 271 -2.67 10.66 -20.48
CA ALA A 271 -1.27 10.32 -20.21
C ALA A 271 -0.61 11.27 -19.19
N LYS A 272 -0.79 12.58 -19.37
CA LYS A 272 -0.28 13.61 -18.46
C LYS A 272 -0.90 13.49 -17.07
N ALA A 273 -2.19 13.19 -16.98
CA ALA A 273 -2.89 12.98 -15.71
C ALA A 273 -2.37 11.73 -14.98
N GLU A 274 -2.21 10.61 -15.68
CA GLU A 274 -1.63 9.38 -15.13
C GLU A 274 -0.20 9.60 -14.63
N LYS A 275 0.66 10.23 -15.44
CA LYS A 275 2.04 10.58 -15.02
C LYS A 275 2.02 11.42 -13.75
N ARG A 276 1.15 12.44 -13.69
CA ARG A 276 1.01 13.32 -12.52
C ARG A 276 0.57 12.54 -11.28
N ALA A 277 -0.39 11.61 -11.42
CA ALA A 277 -0.86 10.77 -10.33
C ALA A 277 0.26 9.89 -9.77
N VAL A 278 1.01 9.20 -10.64
CA VAL A 278 2.16 8.36 -10.23
C VAL A 278 3.23 9.21 -9.55
N ARG A 279 3.55 10.39 -10.10
CA ARG A 279 4.52 11.33 -9.51
C ARG A 279 4.05 11.84 -8.14
N ALA A 280 2.76 12.14 -7.99
CA ALA A 280 2.20 12.58 -6.71
C ALA A 280 2.33 11.49 -5.63
N TRP A 281 2.01 10.25 -5.97
CA TRP A 281 2.22 9.11 -5.07
C TRP A 281 3.70 8.90 -4.72
N ASN A 282 4.59 9.03 -5.70
CA ASN A 282 6.02 8.90 -5.47
C ASN A 282 6.53 9.96 -4.47
N ILE A 283 6.18 11.23 -4.68
CA ILE A 283 6.53 12.33 -3.77
C ILE A 283 5.91 12.12 -2.38
N PHE A 284 4.65 11.67 -2.35
CA PHE A 284 3.97 11.38 -1.09
C PHE A 284 4.73 10.33 -0.26
N PHE A 285 5.17 9.22 -0.85
CA PHE A 285 5.94 8.20 -0.13
C PHE A 285 7.34 8.68 0.29
N ILE A 286 8.00 9.50 -0.54
CA ILE A 286 9.27 10.14 -0.17
C ILE A 286 9.12 11.00 1.08
N ILE A 287 8.03 11.78 1.17
CA ILE A 287 7.73 12.61 2.34
C ILE A 287 7.25 11.75 3.52
N LEU A 288 6.54 10.66 3.26
CA LEU A 288 6.03 9.78 4.31
C LEU A 288 7.15 9.13 5.13
N ILE A 289 8.29 8.78 4.51
CA ILE A 289 9.43 8.15 5.23
C ILE A 289 9.93 9.00 6.42
N PRO A 290 10.34 10.28 6.25
CA PRO A 290 10.77 11.09 7.39
C PRO A 290 9.62 11.34 8.38
N VAL A 291 8.39 11.55 7.90
CA VAL A 291 7.22 11.74 8.78
C VAL A 291 6.98 10.50 9.65
N TYR A 292 7.09 9.30 9.08
CA TYR A 292 7.00 8.03 9.78
C TYR A 292 8.06 7.92 10.86
N ILE A 293 9.33 8.23 10.54
CA ILE A 293 10.43 8.20 11.50
C ILE A 293 10.11 9.11 12.69
N PHE A 294 9.75 10.37 12.45
CA PHE A 294 9.41 11.31 13.53
C PHE A 294 8.12 10.95 14.28
N ALA A 295 7.13 10.36 13.61
CA ALA A 295 5.90 9.90 14.23
C ALA A 295 6.15 8.71 15.18
N GLU A 296 7.07 7.81 14.83
CA GLU A 296 7.49 6.63 15.62
C GLU A 296 8.55 6.95 16.69
N ARG A 297 8.39 8.12 17.33
CA ARG A 297 9.16 8.52 18.51
C ARG A 297 8.29 8.66 19.78
N PRO A 298 7.60 7.58 20.22
CA PRO A 298 6.75 7.60 21.40
C PRO A 298 7.54 7.71 22.71
N TYR A 299 6.85 8.16 23.76
CA TYR A 299 7.29 7.97 25.14
C TYR A 299 7.18 6.49 25.55
N GLY A 300 8.01 6.04 26.49
CA GLY A 300 7.99 4.66 26.98
C GLY A 300 6.60 4.23 27.49
N TYR A 301 5.90 5.08 28.23
CA TYR A 301 4.53 4.77 28.69
C TYR A 301 3.54 4.51 27.53
N THR A 302 3.73 5.18 26.38
CA THR A 302 2.89 4.97 25.20
C THR A 302 3.21 3.63 24.52
N ILE A 303 4.46 3.19 24.57
CA ILE A 303 4.87 1.85 24.10
C ILE A 303 4.21 0.77 24.97
N THR A 304 4.19 0.95 26.30
CA THR A 304 3.50 0.05 27.23
C THR A 304 2.01 -0.06 26.88
N ARG A 305 1.31 1.08 26.80
CA ARG A 305 -0.12 1.14 26.49
C ARG A 305 -0.51 0.45 25.17
N THR A 306 0.39 0.49 24.18
CA THR A 306 0.13 -0.04 22.82
C THR A 306 0.88 -1.34 22.53
N ARG A 307 1.39 -2.01 23.56
CA ARG A 307 2.24 -3.21 23.42
C ARG A 307 1.54 -4.32 22.64
N ALA A 308 0.26 -4.60 22.93
CA ALA A 308 -0.55 -5.59 22.21
C ALA A 308 -0.68 -5.27 20.71
N GLU A 309 -1.07 -4.04 20.36
CA GLU A 309 -1.16 -3.60 18.97
C GLU A 309 0.20 -3.68 18.26
N SER A 310 1.27 -3.23 18.91
CA SER A 310 2.63 -3.29 18.36
C SER A 310 3.10 -4.73 18.12
N SER A 311 2.68 -5.68 18.97
CA SER A 311 2.97 -7.10 18.82
C SER A 311 2.24 -7.69 17.62
N THR A 312 0.95 -7.38 17.47
CA THR A 312 0.15 -7.80 16.31
C THR A 312 0.71 -7.25 15.00
N LEU A 313 1.04 -5.96 14.95
CA LEU A 313 1.63 -5.33 13.75
C LEU A 313 3.00 -5.95 13.39
N ARG A 314 3.85 -6.23 14.39
CA ARG A 314 5.11 -6.95 14.18
C ARG A 314 4.87 -8.40 13.74
N GLY A 315 3.82 -9.05 14.21
CA GLY A 315 3.41 -10.38 13.77
C GLY A 315 3.03 -10.40 12.30
N ILE A 316 2.17 -9.45 11.89
CA ILE A 316 1.75 -9.26 10.50
C ILE A 316 2.98 -9.01 9.62
N SER A 317 3.84 -8.06 9.99
CA SER A 317 5.00 -7.72 9.17
C SER A 317 5.95 -8.91 9.00
N LYS A 318 6.27 -9.62 10.09
CA LYS A 318 7.09 -10.84 10.05
C LYS A 318 6.49 -11.92 9.17
N PHE A 319 5.20 -12.18 9.30
CA PHE A 319 4.52 -13.18 8.47
C PHE A 319 4.58 -12.80 6.99
N THR A 320 4.29 -11.56 6.64
CA THR A 320 4.36 -11.06 5.27
C THR A 320 5.77 -11.19 4.68
N TYR A 321 6.81 -10.78 5.43
CA TYR A 321 8.19 -10.87 4.94
C TYR A 321 8.65 -12.32 4.83
N ALA A 322 8.25 -13.20 5.75
CA ALA A 322 8.54 -14.62 5.66
C ALA A 322 7.88 -15.25 4.43
N LEU A 323 6.60 -14.94 4.17
CA LEU A 323 5.90 -15.41 2.99
C LEU A 323 6.54 -14.89 1.70
N SER A 324 6.92 -13.62 1.66
CA SER A 324 7.60 -13.01 0.51
C SER A 324 8.97 -13.65 0.25
N ALA A 325 9.73 -13.92 1.32
CA ALA A 325 11.01 -14.62 1.24
C ALA A 325 10.83 -16.07 0.75
N MET A 326 9.78 -16.75 1.21
CA MET A 326 9.42 -18.09 0.73
C MET A 326 9.14 -18.06 -0.78
N MET A 327 8.31 -17.13 -1.26
CA MET A 327 7.99 -16.98 -2.68
C MET A 327 9.24 -16.70 -3.53
N MET A 328 10.14 -15.81 -3.07
CA MET A 328 11.41 -15.56 -3.74
C MET A 328 12.34 -16.79 -3.72
N GLY A 329 12.39 -17.52 -2.61
CA GLY A 329 13.15 -18.76 -2.47
C GLY A 329 12.63 -19.85 -3.41
N SER A 330 11.31 -20.03 -3.48
CA SER A 330 10.66 -20.94 -4.42
C SER A 330 10.99 -20.55 -5.87
N ALA A 331 10.87 -19.27 -6.22
CA ALA A 331 11.23 -18.78 -7.57
C ALA A 331 12.71 -19.04 -7.90
N ALA A 332 13.61 -18.85 -6.94
CA ALA A 332 15.04 -19.09 -7.12
C ALA A 332 15.38 -20.58 -7.25
N SER A 333 14.66 -21.46 -6.55
CA SER A 333 14.85 -22.92 -6.60
C SER A 333 14.41 -23.56 -7.92
N ILE A 334 13.58 -22.87 -8.71
CA ILE A 334 13.22 -23.30 -10.06
C ILE A 334 14.46 -23.11 -10.94
N SER A 335 15.13 -24.22 -11.24
CA SER A 335 16.31 -24.26 -12.10
C SER A 335 15.96 -23.86 -13.53
N TRP A 336 16.90 -23.20 -14.20
CA TRP A 336 16.85 -23.06 -15.65
C TRP A 336 17.07 -24.45 -16.23
N ILE A 337 16.06 -25.05 -16.84
CA ILE A 337 16.14 -26.43 -17.34
C ILE A 337 17.23 -26.46 -18.42
N GLN A 338 18.31 -27.18 -18.12
CA GLN A 338 19.35 -27.50 -19.08
C GLN A 338 18.94 -28.76 -19.82
N THR A 339 18.76 -28.68 -21.13
CA THR A 339 18.48 -29.85 -21.95
C THR A 339 19.80 -30.44 -22.39
N VAL A 340 20.12 -31.63 -21.88
CA VAL A 340 21.32 -32.38 -22.29
C VAL A 340 20.91 -33.36 -23.38
N ARG A 341 21.23 -33.07 -24.65
CA ARG A 341 21.10 -34.06 -25.73
C ARG A 341 22.36 -34.91 -25.79
N LYS A 342 22.18 -36.23 -25.71
CA LYS A 342 23.22 -37.22 -25.99
C LYS A 342 23.00 -37.74 -27.41
N TYR A 343 23.99 -37.52 -28.27
CA TYR A 343 24.01 -38.06 -29.62
C TYR A 343 24.62 -39.47 -29.60
N SER A 344 24.31 -40.27 -30.63
CA SER A 344 24.72 -41.68 -30.74
C SER A 344 26.23 -41.88 -30.88
N ASP A 345 26.98 -40.82 -31.17
CA ASP A 345 28.44 -40.74 -31.22
C ASP A 345 29.10 -40.48 -29.84
N GLY A 346 28.29 -40.35 -28.78
CA GLY A 346 28.75 -40.06 -27.43
C GLY A 346 28.93 -38.56 -27.13
N HIS A 347 28.69 -37.68 -28.10
CA HIS A 347 28.73 -36.23 -27.88
C HIS A 347 27.55 -35.78 -27.01
N THR A 348 27.83 -34.91 -26.03
CA THR A 348 26.80 -34.26 -25.19
C THR A 348 26.73 -32.79 -25.53
N GLU A 349 25.57 -32.35 -26.02
CA GLU A 349 25.31 -30.94 -26.27
C GLU A 349 24.38 -30.42 -25.17
N ARG A 350 24.81 -29.36 -24.50
CA ARG A 350 24.04 -28.66 -23.48
C ARG A 350 23.38 -27.46 -24.14
N SER A 351 22.08 -27.53 -24.39
CA SER A 351 21.31 -26.37 -24.85
C SER A 351 20.45 -25.85 -23.70
N TYR A 352 20.37 -24.52 -23.60
CA TYR A 352 19.34 -23.87 -22.81
C TYR A 352 18.07 -23.87 -23.66
N ASP A 353 17.07 -24.63 -23.25
CA ASP A 353 15.79 -24.66 -23.96
C ASP A 353 15.06 -23.34 -23.72
N ALA A 354 15.17 -22.44 -24.70
CA ALA A 354 14.54 -21.13 -24.66
C ALA A 354 13.05 -21.16 -25.10
N GLY A 355 12.45 -22.33 -25.38
CA GLY A 355 11.23 -22.38 -26.18
C GLY A 355 10.08 -23.25 -25.69
N THR A 356 10.30 -24.31 -24.90
CA THR A 356 9.21 -25.27 -24.60
C THR A 356 8.59 -25.16 -23.19
N ASN A 357 9.16 -24.35 -22.29
CA ASN A 357 8.69 -24.19 -20.91
C ASN A 357 8.29 -22.74 -20.55
N ALA A 358 7.66 -22.04 -21.49
CA ALA A 358 7.04 -20.72 -21.22
C ALA A 358 6.17 -20.71 -19.93
N PRO A 359 5.39 -21.77 -19.60
CA PRO A 359 4.64 -21.81 -18.35
C PRO A 359 5.51 -21.73 -17.08
N VAL A 360 6.69 -22.37 -17.06
CA VAL A 360 7.61 -22.36 -15.91
C VAL A 360 8.27 -20.99 -15.74
N MET A 361 8.63 -20.36 -16.86
CA MET A 361 9.19 -19.00 -16.87
C MET A 361 8.17 -17.96 -16.40
N ILE A 362 6.93 -18.06 -16.86
CA ILE A 362 5.82 -17.22 -16.41
C ILE A 362 5.59 -17.42 -14.91
N MET A 363 5.53 -18.67 -14.44
CA MET A 363 5.36 -18.97 -13.01
C MET A 363 6.47 -18.35 -12.15
N LYS A 364 7.74 -18.46 -12.58
CA LYS A 364 8.88 -17.87 -11.89
C LYS A 364 8.78 -16.34 -11.82
N ALA A 365 8.46 -15.68 -12.93
CA ALA A 365 8.26 -14.24 -12.98
C ALA A 365 7.08 -13.81 -12.08
N CYS A 366 5.96 -14.53 -12.14
CA CYS A 366 4.79 -14.30 -11.29
C CYS A 366 5.12 -14.38 -9.80
N LEU A 367 5.92 -15.37 -9.38
CA LEU A 367 6.35 -15.49 -7.98
C LEU A 367 7.21 -14.31 -7.52
N TYR A 368 8.16 -13.86 -8.33
CA TYR A 368 8.96 -12.67 -8.01
C TYR A 368 8.12 -11.40 -7.94
N ILE A 369 7.23 -11.18 -8.93
CA ILE A 369 6.35 -10.02 -8.98
C ILE A 369 5.41 -10.02 -7.78
N ALA A 370 4.81 -11.17 -7.45
CA ALA A 370 3.89 -11.28 -6.33
C ALA A 370 4.60 -11.08 -4.99
N ALA A 371 5.80 -11.62 -4.80
CA ALA A 371 6.63 -11.37 -3.61
C ALA A 371 6.97 -9.88 -3.47
N PHE A 372 7.40 -9.24 -4.55
CA PHE A 372 7.72 -7.81 -4.58
C PHE A 372 6.50 -6.94 -4.26
N ALA A 373 5.37 -7.21 -4.90
CA ALA A 373 4.12 -6.48 -4.69
C ALA A 373 3.63 -6.62 -3.24
N LEU A 374 3.68 -7.83 -2.68
CA LEU A 374 3.29 -8.11 -1.30
C LEU A 374 4.12 -7.29 -0.30
N VAL A 375 5.45 -7.27 -0.46
CA VAL A 375 6.34 -6.44 0.37
C VAL A 375 6.00 -4.95 0.26
N CYS A 376 5.85 -4.44 -0.96
CA CYS A 376 5.59 -3.02 -1.21
C CYS A 376 4.25 -2.56 -0.61
N ILE A 377 3.16 -3.30 -0.89
CA ILE A 377 1.81 -2.95 -0.46
C ILE A 377 1.71 -2.96 1.06
N VAL A 378 2.15 -4.06 1.70
CA VAL A 378 2.05 -4.19 3.16
C VAL A 378 2.94 -3.15 3.85
N SER A 379 4.13 -2.87 3.33
CA SER A 379 5.01 -1.84 3.89
C SER A 379 4.38 -0.45 3.81
N CYS A 380 3.75 -0.10 2.69
CA CYS A 380 3.03 1.17 2.54
C CYS A 380 1.87 1.30 3.53
N ILE A 381 1.04 0.25 3.65
CA ILE A 381 -0.11 0.24 4.56
C ILE A 381 0.36 0.34 6.03
N LEU A 382 1.36 -0.45 6.41
CA LEU A 382 1.93 -0.41 7.77
C LEU A 382 2.54 0.95 8.07
N MET A 383 3.32 1.52 7.14
CA MET A 383 3.92 2.84 7.32
C MET A 383 2.84 3.91 7.51
N LEU A 384 1.79 3.90 6.68
CA LEU A 384 0.67 4.82 6.81
C LEU A 384 -0.04 4.70 8.16
N TYR A 385 -0.43 3.48 8.53
CA TYR A 385 -1.14 3.22 9.78
C TYR A 385 -0.32 3.66 11.00
N MET A 386 0.94 3.21 11.06
CA MET A 386 1.86 3.54 12.14
C MET A 386 2.14 5.05 12.21
N THR A 387 2.29 5.72 11.06
CA THR A 387 2.45 7.18 11.02
C THR A 387 1.24 7.89 11.59
N ILE A 388 0.02 7.52 11.16
CA ILE A 388 -1.22 8.14 11.64
C ILE A 388 -1.38 7.92 13.14
N GLN A 389 -1.18 6.70 13.63
CA GLN A 389 -1.28 6.40 15.06
C GLN A 389 -0.19 7.10 15.87
N GLY A 390 1.06 7.12 15.38
CA GLY A 390 2.17 7.82 16.02
C GLY A 390 1.92 9.32 16.12
N LEU A 391 1.44 9.95 15.05
CA LEU A 391 1.04 11.36 15.05
C LEU A 391 -0.10 11.62 16.04
N ARG A 392 -1.11 10.76 16.10
CA ARG A 392 -2.25 10.89 17.03
C ARG A 392 -1.83 10.73 18.50
N ARG A 393 -0.91 9.81 18.79
CA ARG A 393 -0.57 9.41 20.17
C ARG A 393 0.57 10.23 20.77
N ASN A 394 1.54 10.65 19.97
CA ASN A 394 2.80 11.23 20.45
C ASN A 394 2.83 12.76 20.42
N TYR A 395 1.85 13.39 19.75
CA TYR A 395 1.80 14.83 19.54
C TYR A 395 0.47 15.41 20.00
N ASN A 396 0.54 16.50 20.77
CA ASN A 396 -0.64 17.27 21.14
C ASN A 396 -0.96 18.27 20.03
N TRP A 397 -2.05 18.03 19.30
CA TRP A 397 -2.50 18.86 18.18
C TRP A 397 -3.31 20.08 18.61
N ALA A 398 -3.80 20.14 19.85
CA ALA A 398 -4.61 21.24 20.36
C ALA A 398 -4.00 22.64 20.12
N PRO A 399 -2.71 22.90 20.42
CA PRO A 399 -2.09 24.20 20.16
C PRO A 399 -1.96 24.53 18.66
N LEU A 400 -1.72 23.54 17.80
CA LEU A 400 -1.63 23.75 16.35
C LEU A 400 -3.01 24.04 15.73
N LEU A 401 -4.04 23.32 16.17
CA LEU A 401 -5.42 23.55 15.73
C LEU A 401 -5.96 24.89 16.20
N ALA A 402 -5.59 25.34 17.40
CA ALA A 402 -5.91 26.67 17.89
C ALA A 402 -5.27 27.76 16.99
N LYS A 403 -3.98 27.62 16.66
CA LYS A 403 -3.29 28.54 15.74
C LYS A 403 -3.90 28.54 14.34
N ALA A 404 -4.26 27.37 13.80
CA ALA A 404 -4.91 27.25 12.50
C ALA A 404 -6.29 27.92 12.46
N LYS A 405 -7.09 27.79 13.51
CA LYS A 405 -8.39 28.49 13.64
C LYS A 405 -8.22 30.01 13.69
N VAL A 406 -7.19 30.51 14.39
CA VAL A 406 -6.88 31.95 14.43
C VAL A 406 -6.38 32.45 13.06
N ALA A 407 -5.57 31.67 12.34
CA ALA A 407 -5.13 31.99 10.99
C ALA A 407 -6.29 32.00 9.97
N ALA A 408 -7.20 31.02 10.05
CA ALA A 408 -8.36 30.95 9.16
C ALA A 408 -9.36 32.10 9.41
N SER A 409 -9.62 32.45 10.67
CA SER A 409 -10.50 33.57 11.03
C SER A 409 -9.92 34.92 10.64
N SER A 410 -8.61 35.12 10.81
CA SER A 410 -7.94 36.35 10.35
C SER A 410 -7.95 36.48 8.82
N ALA A 411 -7.70 35.40 8.07
CA ALA A 411 -7.81 35.39 6.61
C ALA A 411 -9.23 35.70 6.13
N ALA A 412 -10.25 35.11 6.75
CA ALA A 412 -11.65 35.40 6.44
C ALA A 412 -12.05 36.85 6.75
N SER A 413 -11.51 37.44 7.82
CA SER A 413 -11.75 38.85 8.17
C SER A 413 -11.11 39.83 7.19
N LYS A 414 -9.94 39.46 6.64
CA LYS A 414 -9.20 40.26 5.66
C LYS A 414 -9.88 40.25 4.29
N ALA A 415 -10.32 39.08 3.83
CA ALA A 415 -11.12 38.93 2.61
C ALA A 415 -12.44 39.71 2.66
N LYS A 416 -13.05 39.85 3.84
CA LYS A 416 -14.29 40.62 4.04
C LYS A 416 -14.07 42.14 4.06
N LYS A 417 -12.84 42.61 4.33
CA LYS A 417 -12.46 44.03 4.27
C LYS A 417 -12.03 44.49 2.88
N GLU A 418 -11.48 43.59 2.07
CA GLU A 418 -11.05 43.88 0.69
C GLU A 418 -12.19 43.74 -0.35
N GLY A 419 -13.36 43.20 0.06
CA GLY A 419 -14.56 43.09 -0.76
C GLY A 419 -15.63 44.16 -0.50
N LYS A 420 -15.30 45.24 0.21
CA LYS A 420 -16.06 46.49 0.32
C LYS A 420 -15.23 47.60 -0.28
#